data_AF-A0A6B3D0Q1-F1
#
_entry.id   AF-A0A6B3D0Q1-F1
#
_cell.length_a   1.000
_cell.length_b   1.000
_cell.length_c   1.000
_cell.angle_alpha   90.00
_cell.angle_beta   90.00
_cell.angle_gamma   90.00
#
_symmetry.space_group_name_H-M   'P 1'
#
loop_
_entity.id
_entity.type
_entity.pdbx_description
1 polymer ?
#
loop_
_entity_poly.entity_id
_entity_poly.type
_entity_poly.pdbx_seq_one_letter_code
_entity_poly.pdbx_strand_id
1 'polypeptide(L)' 'NRRYVNLSPYGEPQLGRRGLYGSLGGRSDAKEAQMAMLWVLSLSDGTHALLDVAERSGLPFDTVAAAADALHGAGLIKA' A
#
# COMPACT_ATOMS: atom_id res chain seq x y z
N ASN A 1 -2.17 11.52 10.45
CA ASN A 1 -3.35 10.91 9.81
C ASN A 1 -3.48 11.32 8.35
N ARG A 2 -2.64 10.76 7.47
CA ARG A 2 -2.79 10.93 6.02
C ARG A 2 -3.92 10.02 5.53
N ARG A 3 -4.72 10.52 4.60
CA ARG A 3 -5.76 9.77 3.88
C ARG A 3 -5.36 9.77 2.42
N TYR A 4 -5.66 8.67 1.73
CA TYR A 4 -5.32 8.51 0.32
C TYR A 4 -6.54 8.07 -0.47
N VAL A 5 -6.55 8.43 -1.75
CA VAL A 5 -7.53 7.99 -2.75
C VAL A 5 -6.82 7.12 -3.78
N ASN A 6 -7.33 5.90 -3.99
CA ASN A 6 -6.86 4.96 -5.00
C ASN A 6 -7.20 5.47 -6.41
N LEU A 7 -6.17 5.55 -7.27
CA LEU A 7 -6.26 6.01 -8.65
C LEU A 7 -6.47 4.87 -9.65
N SER A 8 -6.35 3.63 -9.20
CA SER A 8 -6.57 2.41 -9.98
C SER A 8 -7.57 1.48 -9.29
N PRO A 9 -8.83 1.91 -9.07
CA PRO A 9 -9.83 1.14 -8.31
C PRO A 9 -10.34 -0.11 -9.06
N TYR A 10 -10.15 -0.19 -10.37
CA TYR A 10 -10.62 -1.30 -11.20
C TYR A 10 -9.44 -2.04 -11.83
N GLY A 11 -9.49 -3.37 -11.75
CA GLY A 11 -8.45 -4.25 -12.31
C GLY A 11 -7.27 -4.50 -11.37
N GLU A 12 -6.32 -5.30 -11.83
CA GLU A 12 -5.12 -5.62 -11.04
C GLU A 12 -4.12 -4.45 -11.05
N PRO A 13 -3.54 -4.07 -9.90
CA PRO A 13 -2.63 -2.92 -9.80
C PRO A 13 -1.28 -3.10 -10.51
N GLN A 14 -1.01 -4.29 -11.07
CA GLN A 14 0.23 -4.65 -11.78
C GLN A 14 1.52 -4.26 -11.04
N LEU A 15 1.55 -4.50 -9.72
CA LEU A 15 2.67 -4.13 -8.83
C LEU A 15 4.04 -4.57 -9.37
N GLY A 16 4.10 -5.75 -10.00
CA GLY A 16 5.32 -6.28 -10.62
C GLY A 16 5.84 -5.45 -11.79
N ARG A 17 4.98 -5.00 -12.71
CA ARG A 17 5.41 -4.15 -13.84
C ARG A 17 5.86 -2.76 -13.38
N ARG A 18 5.41 -2.33 -12.20
CA ARG A 18 5.80 -1.05 -11.57
C ARG A 18 7.05 -1.16 -10.71
N GLY A 19 7.73 -2.31 -10.70
CA GLY A 19 8.94 -2.52 -9.90
C GLY A 19 8.70 -2.66 -8.39
N LEU A 20 7.44 -2.68 -7.95
CA LEU A 20 7.09 -2.74 -6.53
C LEU A 20 7.44 -4.08 -5.89
N TYR A 21 7.44 -5.18 -6.65
CA TYR A 21 7.99 -6.46 -6.17
C TYR A 21 9.52 -6.49 -6.11
N GLY A 22 10.21 -5.75 -6.97
CA GLY A 22 11.67 -5.65 -6.96
C GLY A 22 12.20 -4.95 -5.72
N SER A 23 11.48 -3.95 -5.21
CA SER A 23 11.79 -3.26 -3.95
C SER A 23 11.68 -4.15 -2.70
N LEU A 24 11.05 -5.32 -2.84
CA LEU A 24 10.85 -6.31 -1.76
C LEU A 24 11.86 -7.47 -1.82
N GLY A 25 12.66 -7.55 -2.89
CA GLY A 25 13.61 -8.64 -3.10
C GLY A 25 14.74 -8.62 -2.06
N GLY A 26 14.80 -9.65 -1.22
CA GLY A 26 15.86 -9.84 -0.22
C GLY A 26 15.43 -9.55 1.23
N ARG A 27 14.22 -9.04 1.46
CA ARG A 27 13.66 -8.92 2.81
C ARG A 27 12.85 -10.16 3.17
N SER A 28 13.03 -10.67 4.38
CA SER A 28 12.23 -11.76 4.95
C SER A 28 10.74 -11.41 5.07
N ASP A 29 10.38 -10.13 4.93
CA ASP A 29 9.02 -9.59 5.06
C ASP A 29 8.35 -9.25 3.72
N ALA A 30 8.90 -9.68 2.58
CA ALA A 30 8.37 -9.35 1.24
C ALA A 30 6.87 -9.65 1.09
N LYS A 31 6.39 -10.76 1.67
CA LYS A 31 4.97 -11.14 1.66
C LYS A 31 4.11 -10.18 2.49
N GLU A 32 4.61 -9.72 3.62
CA GLU A 32 3.92 -8.77 4.50
C GLU A 32 3.81 -7.41 3.83
N ALA A 33 4.89 -6.93 3.21
CA ALA A 33 4.90 -5.67 2.48
C ALA A 33 3.97 -5.70 1.25
N GLN A 34 3.92 -6.82 0.52
CA GLN A 34 2.93 -7.01 -0.54
C GLN A 34 1.49 -6.93 0.02
N MET A 35 1.24 -7.59 1.15
CA MET A 35 -0.08 -7.57 1.79
C MET A 35 -0.46 -6.15 2.23
N ALA A 36 0.48 -5.40 2.80
CA ALA A 36 0.31 -4.00 3.17
C ALA A 36 -0.09 -3.14 1.96
N MET A 37 0.54 -3.32 0.80
CA MET A 37 0.16 -2.60 -0.42
C MET A 37 -1.29 -2.88 -0.84
N LEU A 38 -1.74 -4.13 -0.75
CA LEU A 38 -3.12 -4.49 -1.09
C LEU A 38 -4.13 -3.87 -0.11
N TRP A 39 -3.83 -3.89 1.19
CA TRP A 39 -4.65 -3.25 2.22
C TRP A 39 -4.76 -1.74 2.05
N VAL A 40 -3.63 -1.08 1.73
CA VAL A 40 -3.63 0.36 1.45
C VAL A 40 -4.48 0.65 0.23
N LEU A 41 -4.34 -0.10 -0.87
CA LEU A 41 -5.17 0.09 -2.06
C LEU A 41 -6.67 -0.12 -1.81
N SER A 42 -7.03 -1.12 -0.99
CA SER A 42 -8.44 -1.43 -0.71
C SER A 42 -9.13 -0.40 0.18
N LEU A 43 -8.38 0.26 1.06
CA LEU A 43 -8.92 1.25 2.02
C LEU A 43 -8.58 2.70 1.68
N SER A 44 -7.85 2.96 0.59
CA SER A 44 -7.61 4.31 0.09
C SER A 44 -8.85 4.87 -0.62
N ASP A 45 -9.91 5.13 0.13
CA ASP A 45 -11.19 5.70 -0.34
C ASP A 45 -11.34 7.19 0.00
N GLY A 46 -10.30 7.81 0.56
CA GLY A 46 -10.30 9.19 1.02
C GLY A 46 -10.88 9.38 2.44
N THR A 47 -11.41 8.32 3.06
CA THR A 47 -12.01 8.39 4.41
C THR A 47 -11.12 7.71 5.46
N HIS A 48 -10.56 6.55 5.13
CA HIS A 48 -9.67 5.82 6.03
C HIS A 48 -8.27 6.45 6.05
N ALA A 49 -7.74 6.67 7.25
CA ALA A 49 -6.36 7.03 7.47
C ALA A 49 -5.46 5.77 7.46
N LEU A 50 -4.17 5.94 7.22
CA LEU A 50 -3.20 4.83 7.31
C LEU A 50 -3.21 4.11 8.67
N LEU A 51 -3.58 4.82 9.75
CA LEU A 51 -3.73 4.19 11.07
C LEU A 51 -4.87 3.18 11.08
N ASP A 52 -6.02 3.51 10.46
CA ASP A 52 -7.16 2.60 10.34
C ASP A 52 -6.79 1.36 9.52
N VAL A 53 -5.93 1.53 8.50
CA VAL A 53 -5.40 0.43 7.69
C VAL A 53 -4.51 -0.50 8.52
N ALA A 54 -3.61 0.05 9.34
CA ALA A 54 -2.75 -0.73 10.23
C ALA A 54 -3.56 -1.50 11.27
N GLU A 55 -4.53 -0.86 11.91
CA GLU A 55 -5.42 -1.50 12.90
C GLU A 55 -6.25 -2.62 12.27
N ARG A 56 -6.81 -2.42 11.07
CA ARG A 56 -7.63 -3.45 10.39
C ARG A 56 -6.82 -4.61 9.83
N SER A 57 -5.62 -4.34 9.30
CA SER A 57 -4.77 -5.37 8.69
C SER A 57 -3.96 -6.16 9.73
N GLY A 58 -3.83 -5.63 10.95
CA GLY A 58 -2.95 -6.19 11.98
C GLY A 58 -1.46 -6.06 11.64
N LEU A 59 -1.12 -5.23 10.65
CA LEU A 59 0.25 -5.01 10.21
C LEU A 59 0.90 -3.83 10.97
N PRO A 60 2.22 -3.85 11.17
CA PRO A 60 2.93 -2.72 11.73
C PRO A 60 2.67 -1.44 10.93
N PHE A 61 2.45 -0.33 11.63
CA PHE A 61 2.18 0.96 11.00
C PHE A 61 3.30 1.37 10.03
N ASP A 62 4.56 1.09 10.38
CA ASP A 62 5.70 1.38 9.51
C ASP A 62 5.65 0.61 8.18
N THR A 63 5.21 -0.66 8.20
CA THR A 63 4.99 -1.47 7.00
C THR A 63 3.90 -0.85 6.12
N VAL A 64 2.81 -0.40 6.73
CA VAL A 64 1.68 0.26 6.02
C VAL A 64 2.09 1.61 5.46
N ALA A 65 2.85 2.41 6.21
CA ALA A 65 3.36 3.70 5.77
C ALA A 65 4.33 3.56 4.59
N ALA A 66 5.28 2.63 4.67
CA ALA A 66 6.20 2.34 3.58
C ALA A 66 5.47 1.86 2.31
N ALA A 67 4.43 1.03 2.48
CA ALA A 67 3.58 0.60 1.37
C ALA A 67 2.84 1.79 0.73
N ALA A 68 2.29 2.70 1.53
CA ALA A 68 1.62 3.89 1.03
C ALA A 68 2.58 4.82 0.26
N ASP A 69 3.79 5.04 0.77
CA ASP A 69 4.80 5.86 0.09
C ASP A 69 5.22 5.23 -1.25
N ALA A 70 5.41 3.91 -1.29
CA ALA A 70 5.73 3.18 -2.53
C ALA A 70 4.58 3.27 -3.56
N LEU A 71 3.34 3.09 -3.12
CA LEU A 71 2.15 3.22 -3.98
C LEU A 71 1.96 4.65 -4.47
N HIS A 72 2.23 5.64 -3.64
CA HIS A 72 2.17 7.04 -4.02
C HIS A 72 3.22 7.38 -5.08
N GLY A 73 4.47 6.95 -4.87
CA GLY A 73 5.55 7.09 -5.86
C GLY A 73 5.26 6.38 -7.18
N ALA A 74 4.52 5.27 -7.15
CA ALA A 74 4.07 4.54 -8.33
C ALA A 74 2.80 5.10 -8.97
N GLY A 75 2.27 6.23 -8.49
CA GLY A 75 1.08 6.89 -9.01
C GLY A 75 -0.21 6.09 -8.84
N LEU A 76 -0.26 5.19 -7.85
CA LEU A 76 -1.44 4.37 -7.56
C LEU A 76 -2.39 5.00 -6.55
N ILE A 77 -1.88 5.89 -5.69
CA ILE A 77 -2.68 6.61 -4.69
C ILE A 77 -2.26 8.08 -4.63
N LYS A 78 -3.20 8.97 -4.25
CA LYS A 78 -2.95 10.40 -4.01
C LYS A 78 -3.51 10.85 -2.67
N ALA A 79 -2.89 11.85 -2.05
CA ALA A 79 -3.45 12.56 -0.90
C ALA A 79 -4.54 13.57 -1.34
#